data_AF-A0A7C7CSR7-F1
#
_entry.id   AF-A0A7C7CSR7-F1
#
_cell.length_a   1.000
_cell.length_b   1.000
_cell.length_c   1.000
_cell.angle_alpha   90.00
_cell.angle_beta   90.00
_cell.angle_gamma   90.00
#
_symmetry.space_group_name_H-M   'P 1'
#
loop_
_entity.id
_entity.type
_entity.pdbx_description
1 polymer ?
#
loop_
_entity_poly.entity_id
_entity_poly.type
_entity_poly.pdbx_seq_one_letter_code
_entity_poly.pdbx_strand_id
1 'polypeptide(L)'
;MAAFWVFAPSSMTLDILTVGMTVTIMFTDIVESTALTDRLGDSLARSVLRTHDAFVRRQMNSHNSTEVKALGDGFMITSPSAKSGSDCTLAVQRELADFNASNPTVQVGVRIGLSVGEPIVEDADLFGHAVNLAARVNELAGAGHDLCVRNRAVLVSRHRRGQHARSGNI
;
A
#
# COMPACT_ATOMS: atom_id res chain seq x y z
N MET A 1 2.94 16.62 44.10
CA MET A 1 1.57 16.11 43.89
C MET A 1 1.35 16.00 42.40
N ALA A 2 1.00 14.80 41.93
CA ALA A 2 1.08 14.37 40.55
C ALA A 2 0.04 15.03 39.63
N ALA A 3 0.48 15.41 38.42
CA ALA A 3 -0.38 15.86 37.34
C ALA A 3 -0.96 14.63 36.62
N PHE A 4 -2.29 14.55 36.60
CA PHE A 4 -3.08 13.54 35.92
C PHE A 4 -3.06 13.82 34.40
N TRP A 5 -2.27 13.06 33.65
CA TRP A 5 -2.46 12.92 32.20
C TRP A 5 -3.40 11.74 31.97
N VAL A 6 -4.69 12.01 31.73
CA VAL A 6 -5.56 11.01 31.12
C VAL A 6 -5.30 11.07 29.62
N PHE A 7 -4.36 10.25 29.17
CA PHE A 7 -4.18 9.92 27.77
C PHE A 7 -5.46 9.19 27.33
N ALA A 8 -6.26 9.81 26.47
CA ALA A 8 -7.40 9.15 25.85
C ALA A 8 -6.88 7.95 25.04
N PRO A 9 -7.39 6.72 25.23
CA PRO A 9 -7.15 5.67 24.26
C PRO A 9 -7.94 6.03 23.01
N SER A 10 -7.24 6.22 21.88
CA SER A 10 -7.82 6.32 20.54
C SER A 10 -8.45 4.98 20.14
N SER A 11 -9.53 4.58 20.82
CA SER A 11 -10.27 3.34 20.64
C SER A 11 -11.31 3.48 19.53
N MET A 12 -10.91 4.02 18.38
CA MET A 12 -11.80 4.39 17.29
C MET A 12 -11.36 3.82 15.94
N THR A 13 -10.76 2.63 15.91
CA THR A 13 -10.21 2.10 14.65
C THR A 13 -10.20 0.57 14.53
N LEU A 14 -11.26 -0.14 14.91
CA LEU A 14 -11.50 -1.51 14.41
C LEU A 14 -12.94 -2.03 14.57
N ASP A 15 -13.91 -1.17 14.85
CA ASP A 15 -15.33 -1.56 15.03
C ASP A 15 -16.08 -1.87 13.71
N ILE A 16 -15.41 -1.86 12.56
CA ILE A 16 -16.07 -2.04 11.24
C ILE A 16 -15.94 -3.46 10.67
N LEU A 17 -15.16 -4.35 11.30
CA LEU A 17 -15.09 -5.75 10.88
C LEU A 17 -15.91 -6.63 11.83
N THR A 18 -17.21 -6.72 11.58
CA THR A 18 -18.01 -7.78 12.23
C THR A 18 -17.40 -9.12 11.82
N VAL A 19 -17.11 -9.98 12.80
CA VAL A 19 -16.68 -11.37 12.55
C VAL A 19 -17.62 -12.00 11.50
N GLY A 20 -17.05 -12.55 10.43
CA GLY A 20 -17.82 -13.12 9.31
C GLY A 20 -18.17 -12.14 8.18
N MET A 21 -17.64 -10.91 8.17
CA MET A 21 -17.80 -10.00 7.03
C MET A 21 -16.71 -10.21 5.97
N THR A 22 -17.13 -10.29 4.71
CA THR A 22 -16.22 -10.24 3.58
C THR A 22 -15.67 -8.82 3.41
N VAL A 23 -14.35 -8.68 3.43
CA VAL A 23 -13.65 -7.42 3.21
C VAL A 23 -12.55 -7.56 2.17
N THR A 24 -12.04 -6.42 1.72
CA THR A 24 -10.85 -6.36 0.87
C THR A 24 -9.64 -6.10 1.74
N ILE A 25 -8.66 -7.00 1.68
CA ILE A 25 -7.37 -6.88 2.36
C ILE A 25 -6.35 -6.43 1.34
N MET A 26 -5.57 -5.41 1.70
CA MET A 26 -4.55 -4.82 0.88
C MET A 26 -3.22 -4.82 1.64
N PHE A 27 -2.17 -5.27 0.97
CA PHE A 27 -0.80 -5.06 1.40
C PHE A 27 -0.11 -4.08 0.47
N THR A 28 0.66 -3.16 1.03
CA THR A 28 1.54 -2.28 0.26
C THR A 28 2.97 -2.48 0.74
N ASP A 29 3.93 -2.28 -0.15
CA ASP A 29 5.35 -2.34 0.18
C ASP A 29 6.19 -1.52 -0.81
N ILE A 30 7.28 -0.89 -0.35
CA ILE A 30 8.21 -0.18 -1.23
C ILE A 30 9.10 -1.20 -1.95
N VAL A 31 9.22 -1.02 -3.26
CA VAL A 31 10.13 -1.81 -4.09
C VAL A 31 11.57 -1.51 -3.69
N GLU A 32 12.31 -2.56 -3.34
CA GLU A 32 13.75 -2.50 -3.05
C GLU A 32 14.12 -1.41 -2.02
N SER A 33 13.35 -1.28 -0.95
CA SER A 33 13.53 -0.23 0.07
C SER A 33 14.93 -0.21 0.70
N THR A 34 15.56 -1.37 0.86
CA THR A 34 16.95 -1.48 1.31
C THR A 34 17.91 -0.85 0.30
N ALA A 35 17.80 -1.18 -0.98
CA ALA A 35 18.65 -0.60 -2.03
C ALA A 35 18.38 0.92 -2.22
N LEU A 36 17.14 1.35 -2.02
CA LEU A 36 16.79 2.78 -1.96
C LEU A 36 17.55 3.47 -0.82
N THR A 37 17.63 2.84 0.35
CA THR A 37 18.36 3.35 1.51
C THR A 37 19.86 3.39 1.25
N ASP A 38 20.44 2.35 0.66
CA ASP A 38 21.85 2.32 0.29
C ASP A 38 22.22 3.43 -0.71
N ARG A 39 21.33 3.72 -1.66
CA ARG A 39 21.54 4.75 -2.70
C ARG A 39 21.38 6.18 -2.17
N LEU A 40 20.40 6.42 -1.31
CA LEU A 40 20.01 7.77 -0.86
C LEU A 40 20.59 8.15 0.51
N GLY A 41 21.03 7.16 1.29
CA GLY A 41 21.33 7.30 2.71
C GLY A 41 20.07 7.40 3.58
N ASP A 42 20.23 7.06 4.86
CA ASP A 42 19.12 6.91 5.83
C ASP A 42 18.21 8.14 5.91
N SER A 43 18.78 9.34 5.94
CA SER A 43 18.00 10.57 6.13
C SER A 43 17.05 10.85 4.98
N LEU A 44 17.53 10.70 3.74
CA LEU A 44 16.73 10.95 2.55
C LEU A 44 15.75 9.80 2.28
N ALA A 45 16.19 8.54 2.45
CA ALA A 45 15.32 7.38 2.38
C ALA A 45 14.18 7.46 3.40
N ARG A 46 14.45 7.93 4.63
CA ARG A 46 13.41 8.16 5.63
C ARG A 46 12.44 9.27 5.24
N SER A 47 12.91 10.31 4.55
CA SER A 47 12.02 11.34 4.03
C SER A 47 11.11 10.81 2.94
N VAL A 48 11.63 9.96 2.05
CA VAL A 48 10.85 9.26 1.03
C VAL A 48 9.78 8.37 1.65
N LEU A 49 10.15 7.57 2.65
CA LEU A 49 9.21 6.72 3.40
C LEU A 49 8.07 7.54 4.02
N ARG A 50 8.37 8.68 4.65
CA ARG A 50 7.33 9.56 5.22
C ARG A 50 6.38 10.12 4.15
N THR A 51 6.90 10.48 2.98
CA THR A 51 6.08 10.95 1.86
C THR A 51 5.16 9.84 1.36
N HIS A 52 5.70 8.63 1.19
CA HIS A 52 4.93 7.43 0.85
C HIS A 52 3.80 7.18 1.86
N ASP A 53 4.11 7.14 3.16
CA ASP A 53 3.14 6.92 4.22
C ASP A 53 2.01 7.96 4.21
N ALA A 54 2.35 9.21 3.92
CA ALA A 54 1.38 10.29 3.82
C ALA A 54 0.43 10.11 2.63
N PHE A 55 0.95 9.63 1.48
CA PHE A 55 0.14 9.36 0.29
C PHE A 55 -0.82 8.21 0.55
N VAL A 56 -0.30 7.09 1.08
CA VAL A 56 -1.10 5.91 1.39
C VAL A 56 -2.22 6.25 2.36
N ARG A 57 -1.91 6.88 3.51
CA ARG A 57 -2.93 7.27 4.50
C ARG A 57 -3.97 8.25 3.96
N ARG A 58 -3.56 9.23 3.15
CA ARG A 58 -4.48 10.20 2.53
C ARG A 58 -5.49 9.49 1.62
N GLN A 59 -5.02 8.59 0.76
CA GLN A 59 -5.90 7.87 -0.15
C GLN A 59 -6.77 6.85 0.60
N MET A 60 -6.24 6.19 1.63
CA MET A 60 -7.05 5.31 2.48
C MET A 60 -8.25 6.05 3.07
N ASN A 61 -8.01 7.22 3.67
CA ASN A 61 -9.07 8.04 4.26
C ASN A 61 -10.10 8.48 3.20
N SER A 62 -9.64 8.87 2.01
CA SER A 62 -10.52 9.32 0.92
C SER A 62 -11.41 8.19 0.36
N HIS A 63 -11.00 6.94 0.55
CA HIS A 63 -11.67 5.77 0.02
C HIS A 63 -12.33 4.89 1.09
N ASN A 64 -12.46 5.36 2.34
CA ASN A 64 -13.01 4.59 3.48
C ASN A 64 -12.25 3.29 3.75
N SER A 65 -10.93 3.28 3.52
CA SER A 65 -10.05 2.16 3.88
C SER A 65 -9.40 2.44 5.24
N THR A 66 -9.11 1.38 6.00
CA THR A 66 -8.63 1.45 7.38
C THR A 66 -7.24 0.83 7.50
N GLU A 67 -6.33 1.50 8.19
CA GLU A 67 -5.01 0.95 8.54
C GLU A 67 -5.21 -0.12 9.61
N VAL A 68 -4.79 -1.36 9.33
CA VAL A 68 -4.71 -2.40 10.36
C VAL A 68 -3.38 -2.25 11.10
N LYS A 69 -2.28 -2.19 10.34
CA LYS A 69 -0.93 -1.99 10.88
C LYS A 69 0.06 -1.52 9.82
N ALA A 70 1.10 -0.82 10.26
CA ALA A 70 2.30 -0.55 9.47
C ALA A 70 3.28 -1.72 9.58
N LEU A 71 4.01 -1.98 8.49
CA LEU A 71 4.96 -3.11 8.34
C LEU A 71 6.42 -2.65 8.13
N GLY A 72 6.71 -1.37 8.40
CA GLY A 72 8.00 -0.74 8.15
C GLY A 72 7.93 0.23 6.98
N ASP A 73 8.13 -0.29 5.77
CA ASP A 73 8.00 0.39 4.47
C ASP A 73 6.66 0.07 3.76
N GLY A 74 5.80 -0.68 4.43
CA GLY A 74 4.53 -1.13 3.91
C GLY A 74 3.38 -1.00 4.91
N PHE A 75 2.19 -1.32 4.45
CA PHE A 75 0.97 -1.30 5.25
C PHE A 75 0.13 -2.55 5.02
N MET A 76 -0.59 -2.95 6.07
CA MET A 76 -1.76 -3.82 5.98
C MET A 76 -3.00 -2.98 6.16
N ILE A 77 -3.90 -3.04 5.17
CA ILE A 77 -5.06 -2.16 5.04
C ILE A 77 -6.29 -3.00 4.76
N THR A 78 -7.43 -2.57 5.29
CA THR A 78 -8.75 -3.14 4.98
C THR A 78 -9.61 -2.12 4.27
N SER A 79 -10.47 -2.60 3.38
CA SER A 79 -11.45 -1.79 2.69
C SER A 79 -12.82 -2.49 2.70
N PRO A 80 -13.92 -1.74 2.84
CA PRO A 80 -15.27 -2.29 2.93
C PRO A 80 -15.73 -2.97 1.63
N SER A 81 -15.06 -2.76 0.50
CA SER A 81 -15.41 -3.42 -0.76
C SER A 81 -14.23 -3.50 -1.73
N ALA A 82 -14.29 -4.46 -2.65
CA ALA A 82 -13.28 -4.62 -3.69
C ALA A 82 -13.12 -3.35 -4.54
N LYS A 83 -14.23 -2.63 -4.77
CA LYS A 83 -14.22 -1.36 -5.49
C LYS A 83 -13.46 -0.28 -4.72
N SER A 84 -13.78 -0.08 -3.44
CA SER A 84 -13.09 0.91 -2.61
C SER A 84 -11.58 0.61 -2.53
N GLY A 85 -11.20 -0.66 -2.32
CA GLY A 85 -9.79 -1.06 -2.27
C GLY A 85 -9.06 -0.84 -3.60
N SER A 86 -9.71 -1.18 -4.72
CA SER A 86 -9.14 -0.97 -6.06
C SER A 86 -9.00 0.52 -6.40
N ASP A 87 -10.01 1.33 -6.08
CA ASP A 87 -9.98 2.78 -6.31
C ASP A 87 -8.89 3.44 -5.45
N CYS A 88 -8.77 3.07 -4.17
CA CYS A 88 -7.71 3.52 -3.27
C CYS A 88 -6.33 3.18 -3.83
N THR A 89 -6.15 1.94 -4.28
CA THR A 89 -4.89 1.48 -4.86
C THR A 89 -4.50 2.30 -6.08
N LEU A 90 -5.45 2.53 -6.99
CA LEU A 90 -5.22 3.32 -8.19
C LEU A 90 -4.89 4.78 -7.86
N ALA A 91 -5.52 5.35 -6.83
CA ALA A 91 -5.24 6.70 -6.37
C ALA A 91 -3.82 6.82 -5.80
N VAL A 92 -3.37 5.86 -4.97
CA VAL A 92 -2.00 5.80 -4.45
C VAL A 92 -0.99 5.72 -5.61
N GLN A 93 -1.23 4.84 -6.57
CA GLN A 93 -0.34 4.68 -7.74
C GLN A 93 -0.25 5.96 -8.59
N ARG A 94 -1.35 6.70 -8.74
CA ARG A 94 -1.36 7.99 -9.45
C ARG A 94 -0.58 9.06 -8.71
N GLU A 95 -0.82 9.23 -7.41
CA GLU A 95 -0.12 10.23 -6.60
C GLU A 95 1.39 9.94 -6.56
N LEU A 96 1.78 8.66 -6.49
CA LEU A 96 3.17 8.24 -6.59
C LEU A 96 3.78 8.54 -7.97
N ALA A 97 3.03 8.30 -9.06
CA ALA A 97 3.49 8.61 -10.41
C ALA A 97 3.73 10.12 -10.59
N ASP A 98 2.84 10.97 -10.07
CA ASP A 98 2.97 12.42 -10.11
C ASP A 98 4.17 12.91 -9.27
N PHE A 99 4.39 12.29 -8.11
CA PHE A 99 5.58 12.53 -7.29
C PHE A 99 6.86 12.15 -8.04
N ASN A 100 6.92 10.96 -8.62
CA ASN A 100 8.08 10.49 -9.38
C ASN A 100 8.36 11.36 -10.61
N ALA A 101 7.32 11.80 -11.34
CA ALA A 101 7.46 12.71 -12.48
C ALA A 101 8.08 14.06 -12.06
N SER A 102 7.75 14.53 -10.85
CA SER A 102 8.27 15.78 -10.30
C SER A 102 9.65 15.63 -9.63
N ASN A 103 10.10 14.40 -9.36
CA ASN A 103 11.33 14.10 -8.63
C ASN A 103 12.21 13.07 -9.38
N PRO A 104 12.77 13.42 -10.55
CA PRO A 104 13.50 12.47 -11.40
C PRO A 104 14.73 11.84 -10.72
N THR A 105 15.30 12.49 -9.71
CA THR A 105 16.45 12.01 -8.94
C THR A 105 16.07 11.04 -7.83
N VAL A 106 14.80 11.01 -7.41
CA VAL A 106 14.28 10.19 -6.31
C VAL A 106 13.04 9.47 -6.80
N GLN A 107 13.27 8.31 -7.40
CA GLN A 107 12.21 7.43 -7.90
C GLN A 107 11.85 6.38 -6.85
N VAL A 108 10.55 6.20 -6.64
CA VAL A 108 10.00 5.29 -5.62
C VAL A 108 8.98 4.37 -6.28
N GLY A 109 9.18 3.07 -6.17
CA GLY A 109 8.21 2.06 -6.59
C GLY A 109 7.44 1.53 -5.40
N VAL A 110 6.15 1.26 -5.57
CA VAL A 110 5.31 0.62 -4.55
C VAL A 110 4.58 -0.56 -5.18
N ARG A 111 4.67 -1.71 -4.50
CA ARG A 111 3.88 -2.91 -4.76
C ARG A 111 2.59 -2.83 -3.95
N ILE A 112 1.49 -3.22 -4.58
CA ILE A 112 0.19 -3.31 -3.91
C ILE A 112 -0.49 -4.61 -4.33
N GLY A 113 -0.82 -5.45 -3.36
CA GLY A 113 -1.55 -6.69 -3.55
C GLY A 113 -2.88 -6.69 -2.81
N LEU A 114 -3.94 -7.14 -3.46
CA LEU A 114 -5.27 -7.25 -2.85
C LEU A 114 -5.82 -8.67 -2.90
N SER A 115 -6.60 -8.99 -1.88
CA SER A 115 -7.50 -10.14 -1.86
C SER A 115 -8.83 -9.77 -1.21
N VAL A 116 -9.87 -10.52 -1.53
CA VAL A 116 -11.21 -10.35 -0.96
C VAL A 116 -11.61 -11.63 -0.26
N GLY A 117 -12.09 -11.52 0.97
CA GLY A 117 -12.58 -12.66 1.73
C GLY A 117 -12.87 -12.30 3.18
N GLU A 118 -13.22 -13.32 3.96
CA GLU A 118 -13.51 -13.21 5.38
C GLU A 118 -12.23 -13.49 6.18
N PRO A 119 -11.63 -12.48 6.83
CA PRO A 119 -10.51 -12.69 7.72
C PRO A 119 -10.98 -13.23 9.08
N ILE A 120 -10.06 -13.86 9.79
CA ILE A 120 -10.19 -14.12 11.23
C ILE A 120 -9.69 -12.86 11.93
N VAL A 121 -10.51 -12.26 12.80
CA VAL A 121 -10.16 -11.07 13.59
C VAL A 121 -9.74 -11.51 14.98
N GLU A 122 -8.53 -11.16 15.40
CA GLU A 122 -7.98 -11.48 16.73
C GLU A 122 -7.08 -10.34 17.20
N ASP A 123 -7.30 -9.83 18.42
CA ASP A 123 -6.48 -8.78 19.06
C ASP A 123 -6.10 -7.60 18.15
N ALA A 124 -7.10 -7.04 17.45
CA ALA A 124 -6.93 -5.91 16.51
C ALA A 124 -6.08 -6.24 15.26
N ASP A 125 -5.88 -7.52 14.96
CA ASP A 125 -5.16 -8.01 13.79
C ASP A 125 -6.04 -8.95 12.95
N LEU A 126 -5.58 -9.26 11.75
CA LEU A 126 -6.29 -10.12 10.80
C LEU A 126 -5.43 -11.29 10.34
N PHE A 127 -6.06 -12.46 10.29
CA PHE A 127 -5.46 -13.71 9.88
C PHE A 127 -6.33 -14.46 8.87
N GLY A 128 -5.79 -15.57 8.35
CA GLY A 128 -6.51 -16.52 7.51
C GLY A 128 -6.18 -16.41 6.03
N HIS A 129 -6.94 -17.15 5.23
CA HIS A 129 -6.61 -17.40 3.83
C HIS A 129 -6.58 -16.12 2.98
N ALA A 130 -7.55 -15.23 3.16
CA ALA A 130 -7.62 -13.98 2.40
C ALA A 130 -6.42 -13.05 2.71
N VAL A 131 -5.96 -13.01 3.95
CA VAL A 131 -4.77 -12.24 4.37
C VAL A 131 -3.53 -12.81 3.70
N ASN A 132 -3.31 -14.12 3.80
CA ASN A 132 -2.17 -14.79 3.19
C ASN A 132 -2.15 -14.64 1.67
N LEU A 133 -3.32 -14.67 1.02
CA LEU A 133 -3.43 -14.46 -0.41
C LEU A 133 -3.09 -13.01 -0.79
N ALA A 134 -3.56 -12.01 -0.04
CA ALA A 134 -3.23 -10.61 -0.31
C ALA A 134 -1.72 -10.36 -0.17
N ALA A 135 -1.08 -10.89 0.88
CA ALA A 135 0.37 -10.80 1.07
C ALA A 135 1.12 -11.46 -0.10
N ARG A 136 0.71 -12.67 -0.50
CA ARG A 136 1.34 -13.38 -1.63
C ARG A 136 1.17 -12.64 -2.95
N VAL A 137 0.02 -12.02 -3.17
CA VAL A 137 -0.25 -11.22 -4.36
C VAL A 137 0.63 -9.96 -4.36
N ASN A 138 0.88 -9.34 -3.20
CA ASN A 138 1.79 -8.21 -3.06
C ASN A 138 3.25 -8.59 -3.37
N GLU A 139 3.71 -9.76 -2.90
CA GLU A 139 5.04 -10.28 -3.22
C GLU A 139 5.24 -10.50 -4.73
N LEU A 140 4.20 -10.98 -5.41
CA LEU A 140 4.20 -11.25 -6.85
C LEU A 140 3.97 -10.00 -7.72
N ALA A 141 3.54 -8.89 -7.11
CA ALA A 141 3.41 -7.62 -7.82
C ALA A 141 4.81 -7.15 -8.28
N GLY A 142 4.93 -6.84 -9.57
CA GLY A 142 6.18 -6.43 -10.18
C GLY A 142 6.72 -5.11 -9.63
N ALA A 143 8.03 -4.91 -9.77
CA ALA A 143 8.68 -3.63 -9.55
C ALA A 143 8.21 -2.62 -10.61
N GLY A 144 7.24 -1.79 -10.25
CA GLY A 144 6.72 -0.70 -11.07
C GLY A 144 5.22 -0.81 -11.29
N HIS A 145 4.45 0.07 -10.64
CA HIS A 145 3.02 0.35 -10.82
C HIS A 145 2.06 -0.84 -11.07
N ASP A 146 2.45 -2.06 -10.76
CA ASP A 146 1.71 -3.25 -11.13
C ASP A 146 0.79 -3.63 -9.98
N LEU A 147 -0.50 -3.38 -10.18
CA LEU A 147 -1.57 -3.87 -9.32
C LEU A 147 -1.82 -5.35 -9.63
N CYS A 148 -1.56 -6.23 -8.67
CA CYS A 148 -1.95 -7.63 -8.75
C CYS A 148 -3.15 -7.86 -7.81
N VAL A 149 -4.21 -8.51 -8.29
CA VAL A 149 -5.38 -8.89 -7.48
C VAL A 149 -5.74 -10.33 -7.82
N ARG A 150 -5.95 -11.18 -6.79
CA ARG A 150 -6.42 -12.55 -7.01
C ARG A 150 -7.64 -12.85 -6.15
N ASN A 151 -8.65 -13.36 -6.86
CA ASN A 151 -10.05 -13.64 -6.52
C ASN A 151 -11.04 -12.46 -6.74
N ARG A 152 -11.96 -12.65 -7.70
CA ARG A 152 -12.93 -11.68 -8.26
C ARG A 152 -12.36 -10.32 -8.72
N ALA A 153 -11.49 -10.40 -9.73
CA ALA A 153 -11.19 -9.46 -10.83
C ALA A 153 -11.11 -7.94 -10.56
N VAL A 154 -9.88 -7.41 -10.44
CA VAL A 154 -9.41 -6.22 -11.18
C VAL A 154 -7.90 -6.40 -11.44
N LEU A 155 -7.51 -6.64 -12.69
CA LEU A 155 -6.11 -6.67 -13.12
C LEU A 155 -5.88 -5.41 -13.96
N VAL A 156 -5.21 -4.39 -13.40
CA VAL A 156 -4.87 -3.16 -14.13
C VAL A 156 -3.36 -3.14 -14.31
N SER A 157 -2.87 -3.78 -15.38
CA SER A 157 -1.50 -3.58 -15.83
C SER A 157 -1.48 -2.46 -16.88
N ARG A 158 -0.77 -1.35 -16.62
CA ARG A 158 -0.38 -0.41 -17.67
C ARG A 158 1.12 -0.52 -17.91
N HIS A 159 1.48 -1.50 -18.72
CA HIS A 159 2.84 -1.64 -19.23
C HIS A 159 3.07 -0.65 -20.38
N ARG A 160 3.67 0.53 -20.12
CA ARG A 160 4.25 1.35 -21.20
C ARG A 160 5.64 0.79 -21.53
N ARG A 161 5.72 -0.04 -22.58
CA ARG A 161 7.01 -0.35 -23.22
C ARG A 161 7.55 0.91 -23.88
N GLY A 162 8.59 1.51 -23.28
CA GLY A 162 9.44 2.47 -23.96
C GLY A 162 10.23 1.74 -25.05
N GLN A 163 9.95 2.07 -26.31
CA GLN A 163 10.78 1.63 -27.42
C GLN A 163 12.09 2.41 -27.39
N HIS A 164 13.19 1.72 -27.13
CA HIS A 164 14.51 2.17 -27.53
C HIS A 164 14.58 2.16 -29.07
N ALA A 165 14.28 3.30 -29.69
CA ALA A 165 14.83 3.60 -31.01
C ALA A 165 16.30 3.98 -30.81
N ARG A 166 17.19 3.01 -31.05
CA ARG A 166 18.63 3.26 -31.13
C ARG A 166 18.88 4.28 -32.23
N SER A 167 19.57 5.34 -31.86
CA SER A 167 20.35 6.17 -32.77
C SER A 167 21.29 5.28 -33.58
N GLY A 168 21.21 5.40 -34.91
CA GLY A 168 22.12 4.83 -35.87
C GLY A 168 22.34 5.85 -36.96
N ASN A 169 23.28 6.76 -36.71
CA ASN A 169 23.96 7.52 -37.75
C ASN A 169 24.86 6.54 -38.51
N ILE A 170 24.68 6.45 -39.84
CA ILE A 170 25.67 6.47 -40.94
C ILE A 170 24.86 6.38 -42.24
#